data_AF-A0A423XQ60-F1
#
_entry.id   AF-A0A423XQ60-F1
#
_cell.length_a   1.000
_cell.length_b   1.000
_cell.length_c   1.000
_cell.angle_alpha   90.00
_cell.angle_beta   90.00
_cell.angle_gamma   90.00
#
_symmetry.space_group_name_H-M   'P 1'
#
loop_
_entity.id
_entity.type
_entity.pdbx_description
1 polymer ?
#
loop_
_entity_poly.entity_id
_entity_poly.type
_entity_poly.pdbx_seq_one_letter_code
_entity_poly.pdbx_strand_id
1 'polypeptide(L)' 'MLYKFEVEGFKGFEHKLSFDLSHQKNYEFNQECIRDGVIRKSIVYGKNGIGKSNLGLALFDIVSHLTDYNVSKSLYGGYV' A
#
# COMPACT_ATOMS: atom_id res chain seq x y z
N MET A 1 -7.99 9.90 4.31
CA MET A 1 -6.94 9.88 3.27
C MET A 1 -5.73 9.18 3.88
N LEU A 2 -5.08 8.26 3.16
CA LEU A 2 -3.89 7.57 3.66
C LEU A 2 -2.66 8.48 3.48
N TYR A 3 -1.92 8.75 4.54
CA TYR A 3 -0.69 9.57 4.50
C TYR A 3 0.56 8.71 4.44
N LYS A 4 0.66 7.74 5.34
CA LYS A 4 1.79 6.84 5.47
C LYS A 4 1.32 5.47 5.90
N PHE A 5 1.92 4.44 5.34
CA PHE A 5 1.70 3.04 5.69
C PHE A 5 3.06 2.37 5.90
N GLU A 6 3.18 1.60 6.96
CA GLU A 6 4.38 0.83 7.26
C GLU A 6 4.00 -0.62 7.55
N VAL A 7 4.80 -1.55 7.03
CA VAL A 7 4.60 -2.98 7.26
C VAL A 7 5.94 -3.71 7.37
N GLU A 8 6.00 -4.68 8.26
CA GLU A 8 7.16 -5.54 8.52
C GLU A 8 6.67 -6.94 8.85
N GLY A 9 7.43 -7.97 8.50
CA GLY A 9 7.07 -9.37 8.73
C GLY A 9 5.89 -9.89 7.89
N PHE A 10 5.52 -9.22 6.80
CA PHE A 10 4.34 -9.56 5.99
C PHE A 10 4.71 -9.97 4.57
N LYS A 11 4.35 -11.19 4.15
CA LYS A 11 4.44 -11.69 2.76
C LYS A 11 5.69 -11.20 2.00
N GLY A 12 6.88 -11.53 2.48
CA GLY A 12 8.15 -11.17 1.82
C GLY A 12 8.68 -9.76 2.14
N PHE A 13 8.00 -8.98 2.98
CA PHE A 13 8.55 -7.79 3.61
C PHE A 13 9.21 -8.16 4.94
N GLU A 14 10.36 -8.83 4.87
CA GLU A 14 11.14 -9.23 6.06
C GLU A 14 11.52 -8.02 6.92
N HIS A 15 11.95 -6.95 6.26
CA HIS A 15 12.23 -5.66 6.88
C HIS A 15 11.12 -4.66 6.60
N LYS A 16 11.07 -3.62 7.42
CA LYS A 16 10.12 -2.52 7.30
C LYS A 16 10.09 -1.90 5.91
N LEU A 17 8.93 -1.98 5.27
CA LEU A 17 8.58 -1.21 4.08
C LEU A 17 7.76 0.01 4.50
N SER A 18 8.19 1.20 4.08
CA SER A 18 7.47 2.46 4.30
C SER A 18 6.92 2.98 2.98
N PHE A 19 5.60 3.11 2.90
CA PHE A 19 4.87 3.69 1.80
C PHE A 19 4.30 5.06 2.23
N ASP A 20 5.00 6.12 1.86
CA ASP A 20 4.70 7.50 2.28
C ASP A 20 4.13 8.31 1.11
N LEU A 21 2.87 8.71 1.22
CA LEU A 21 2.13 9.51 0.23
C LEU A 21 2.17 11.02 0.56
N SER A 22 2.70 11.40 1.72
CA SER A 22 2.91 12.81 2.10
C SER A 22 4.19 13.39 1.50
N HIS A 23 5.16 12.52 1.19
CA HIS A 23 6.44 12.93 0.61
C HIS A 23 6.37 13.07 -0.91
N GLN A 24 5.94 14.24 -1.38
CA GLN A 24 5.88 14.58 -2.81
C GLN A 24 7.30 14.63 -3.42
N LYS A 25 7.69 13.63 -4.21
CA LYS A 25 8.89 13.71 -5.06
C LYS A 25 8.45 13.88 -6.52
N ASN A 26 8.90 14.95 -7.17
CA ASN A 26 8.81 15.15 -8.63
C ASN A 26 7.39 15.12 -9.24
N TYR A 27 6.35 15.49 -8.48
CA TYR A 27 4.97 15.61 -9.01
C TYR A 27 4.67 16.99 -9.63
N GLU A 28 5.70 17.78 -9.95
CA GLU A 28 5.57 19.16 -10.48
C GLU A 28 4.63 19.23 -11.70
N PHE A 29 4.65 18.20 -12.55
CA PHE A 29 3.88 18.14 -13.80
C PHE A 29 2.51 17.45 -13.70
N ASN A 30 2.19 16.78 -12.58
CA ASN A 30 0.97 15.96 -12.40
C ASN A 30 0.18 16.39 -11.15
N GLN A 31 -0.18 17.67 -11.08
CA GLN A 31 -0.86 18.25 -9.91
C GLN A 31 -2.24 17.62 -9.65
N GLU A 32 -2.90 17.08 -10.68
CA GLU A 32 -4.16 16.35 -10.56
C GLU A 32 -4.05 15.02 -9.80
N CYS A 33 -2.82 14.52 -9.64
CA CYS A 33 -2.49 13.37 -8.81
C CYS A 33 -2.28 13.74 -7.33
N ILE A 34 -2.18 15.03 -7.00
CA ILE A 34 -2.04 15.55 -5.64
C ILE A 34 -3.39 16.11 -5.15
N ARG A 35 -3.70 15.90 -3.87
CA ARG A 35 -4.81 16.56 -3.18
C ARG A 35 -4.36 16.97 -1.78
N ASP A 36 -4.48 18.24 -1.44
CA ASP A 36 -4.14 18.79 -0.12
C ASP A 36 -2.71 18.42 0.33
N GLY A 37 -1.77 18.42 -0.62
CA GLY A 37 -0.38 18.04 -0.38
C GLY A 37 -0.12 16.54 -0.20
N VAL A 38 -1.09 15.68 -0.50
CA VAL A 38 -0.97 14.22 -0.42
C VAL A 38 -1.17 13.59 -1.79
N ILE A 39 -0.36 12.59 -2.12
CA ILE A 39 -0.51 11.82 -3.36
C ILE A 39 -1.84 11.04 -3.31
N ARG A 40 -2.79 11.42 -4.18
CA ARG A 40 -4.11 10.78 -4.32
C ARG A 40 -4.12 9.68 -5.38
N LYS A 41 -3.30 9.81 -6.41
CA LYS A 41 -3.16 8.82 -7.49
C LYS A 41 -1.69 8.42 -7.62
N SER A 42 -1.42 7.12 -7.56
CA SER A 42 -0.07 6.57 -7.67
C SER A 42 -0.10 5.22 -8.38
N ILE A 43 1.03 4.85 -9.02
CA ILE A 43 1.22 3.54 -9.65
C ILE A 43 2.36 2.82 -8.92
N VAL A 44 2.11 1.57 -8.52
CA VAL A 44 3.14 0.67 -7.99
C VAL A 44 3.54 -0.31 -9.09
N TYR A 45 4.79 -0.26 -9.55
CA TYR A 45 5.29 -1.07 -10.66
C TYR A 45 6.68 -1.64 -10.37
N GLY A 46 7.09 -2.64 -11.16
CA GLY A 46 8.39 -3.31 -11.05
C GLY A 46 8.33 -4.79 -11.42
N LYS A 47 9.47 -5.49 -11.36
CA LYS A 47 9.63 -6.89 -11.78
C LYS A 47 8.65 -7.85 -11.08
N ASN A 48 8.38 -9.00 -11.68
CA ASN A 48 7.55 -10.02 -11.04
C ASN A 48 8.22 -10.56 -9.76
N GLY A 49 7.43 -10.94 -8.77
CA GLY A 49 7.93 -11.48 -7.50
C GLY A 49 8.40 -10.46 -6.45
N ILE A 50 8.56 -9.17 -6.79
CA ILE A 50 9.10 -8.16 -5.85
C ILE A 50 8.13 -7.71 -4.73
N GLY A 51 6.96 -8.34 -4.60
CA GLY A 51 5.99 -8.00 -3.55
C GLY A 51 4.96 -6.92 -3.89
N LYS A 52 4.79 -6.52 -5.17
CA LYS A 52 3.76 -5.52 -5.57
C LYS A 52 2.35 -5.89 -5.08
N SER A 53 1.92 -7.14 -5.32
CA SER A 53 0.64 -7.64 -4.85
C SER A 53 0.59 -7.77 -3.33
N ASN A 54 1.73 -8.06 -2.69
CA ASN A 54 1.82 -8.17 -1.23
C ASN A 54 1.63 -6.82 -0.55
N LEU A 55 2.10 -5.72 -1.13
CA LEU A 55 1.79 -4.36 -0.64
C LEU A 55 0.29 -4.09 -0.65
N GLY A 56 -0.41 -4.47 -1.73
CA GLY A 56 -1.87 -4.39 -1.79
C GLY A 56 -2.54 -5.20 -0.68
N LEU A 57 -2.12 -6.45 -0.48
CA LEU A 57 -2.65 -7.31 0.58
C LEU A 57 -2.40 -6.71 1.98
N ALA A 58 -1.23 -6.12 2.22
CA ALA A 58 -0.90 -5.49 3.49
C ALA A 58 -1.77 -4.24 3.76
N LEU A 59 -2.06 -3.46 2.72
CA LEU A 59 -2.99 -2.32 2.83
C LEU A 59 -4.41 -2.78 3.15
N PHE A 60 -4.90 -3.84 2.50
CA PHE A 60 -6.25 -4.37 2.74
C PHE A 60 -6.39 -5.10 4.07
N ASP A 61 -5.30 -5.62 4.64
CA ASP A 61 -5.28 -6.21 5.97
C ASP A 61 -5.76 -5.19 7.03
N ILE A 62 -5.16 -3.99 7.02
CA ILE A 62 -5.60 -2.88 7.88
C ILE A 62 -7.06 -2.52 7.64
N VAL A 63 -7.50 -2.45 6.38
CA VAL A 63 -8.91 -2.13 6.05
C VAL A 63 -9.84 -3.16 6.69
N SER A 64 -9.53 -4.45 6.58
CA SER A 64 -10.34 -5.51 7.18
C SER A 64 -10.39 -5.46 8.71
N HIS A 65 -9.37 -4.89 9.36
CA HIS A 65 -9.30 -4.76 10.81
C HIS A 65 -9.94 -3.46 11.34
N LEU A 66 -9.91 -2.38 10.57
CA LEU A 66 -10.36 -1.05 11.00
C LEU A 66 -11.75 -0.68 10.48
N THR A 67 -12.33 -1.47 9.59
CA THR A 67 -13.61 -1.16 8.95
C THR A 67 -14.45 -2.42 8.80
N ASP A 68 -15.76 -2.26 8.58
CA ASP A 68 -16.66 -3.36 8.27
C ASP A 68 -16.60 -3.82 6.80
N TYR A 69 -15.61 -3.36 6.03
CA TYR A 69 -15.43 -3.78 4.65
C TYR A 69 -14.91 -5.22 4.60
N ASN A 70 -15.66 -6.09 3.91
CA ASN A 70 -15.27 -7.47 3.70
C ASN A 70 -14.06 -7.56 2.76
N VAL A 71 -12.95 -8.12 3.27
CA VAL A 71 -11.80 -8.53 2.46
C VAL A 71 -11.83 -10.05 2.32
N SER A 72 -11.62 -10.54 1.09
CA SER A 72 -11.67 -11.98 0.82
C SER A 72 -10.58 -12.73 1.57
N LYS A 73 -10.96 -13.53 2.56
CA LYS A 73 -10.05 -14.38 3.35
C LYS A 73 -9.24 -15.34 2.48
N SER A 74 -9.74 -15.71 1.29
CA SER A 74 -9.01 -16.56 0.34
C SER A 74 -7.69 -15.93 -0.14
N LEU A 75 -7.57 -14.60 -0.11
CA LEU A 75 -6.33 -13.88 -0.46
C LEU A 75 -5.21 -14.10 0.57
N TYR A 76 -5.54 -14.62 1.75
CA TYR A 76 -4.62 -15.02 2.81
C TYR A 76 -4.44 -16.55 2.89
N GLY A 77 -5.09 -17.32 2.01
CA GLY A 77 -4.92 -18.77 1.93
C GLY A 77 -3.45 -19.15 1.71
N GLY A 78 -2.92 -20.02 2.58
CA GLY A 78 -1.50 -20.34 2.69
C GLY A 78 -0.81 -19.76 3.94
N TYR A 79 -1.54 -18.96 4.72
CA TYR A 79 -1.14 -18.48 6.05
C TYR A 79 -2.13 -19.00 7.11
N VAL A 80 -1.88 -20.23 7.58
CA VAL A 80 -2.30 -20.77 8.89
C VAL A 80 -1.17 -21.67 9.36
#